data_AF-A0A819K4L7-F1
#
_entry.id   AF-A0A819K4L7-F1
#
_cell.length_a   1.000
_cell.length_b   1.000
_cell.length_c   1.000
_cell.angle_alpha   90.00
_cell.angle_beta   90.00
_cell.angle_gamma   90.00
#
_symmetry.space_group_name_H-M   'P 1'
#
loop_
_entity.id
_entity.type
_entity.pdbx_description
1 polymer ?
#
loop_
_entity_poly.entity_id
_entity_poly.type
_entity_poly.pdbx_seq_one_letter_code
_entity_poly.pdbx_strand_id
1 'polypeptide(L)'
;MECDVWRGGSSIFARAVPKPLNNKDKHLWLADLFQGLPKATAKNDNDNWSKMEYLKVSLEEVQTNFRSFNLLDDHVHFCKGYFVDSLPRCDISQIAILQMDGDMYESTIDQLFNLYSKLQPGGVIIIDDYAIKERNRAIHDEEKRYSEYIHQQTNRAASSNNAKDTRQYVFEGVSNSQSTEEPSLKTGPVNNTSVSYLDDMSIDEEIDTDNEPEKPRF
;
A
#
# COMPACT_ATOMS: atom_id res chain seq x y z
N MET A 1 4.13 3.81 -6.44
CA MET A 1 5.07 2.92 -5.74
C MET A 1 4.31 1.67 -5.41
N GLU A 2 4.91 0.52 -5.62
CA GLU A 2 4.39 -0.79 -5.21
C GLU A 2 5.34 -1.39 -4.17
N CYS A 3 4.79 -1.98 -3.11
CA CYS A 3 5.53 -2.71 -2.09
C CYS A 3 5.05 -4.17 -2.07
N ASP A 4 6.00 -5.09 -2.19
CA ASP A 4 5.82 -6.50 -2.59
C ASP A 4 5.32 -6.59 -4.04
N VAL A 5 6.22 -6.91 -4.97
CA VAL A 5 5.94 -6.79 -6.42
C VAL A 5 5.87 -8.14 -7.12
N TRP A 6 6.31 -9.22 -6.46
CA TRP A 6 6.38 -10.57 -7.04
C TRP A 6 7.07 -10.55 -8.42
N ARG A 7 6.36 -10.86 -9.50
CA ARG A 7 6.86 -10.85 -10.89
C ARG A 7 6.85 -9.46 -11.56
N GLY A 8 6.34 -8.45 -10.87
CA GLY A 8 6.28 -7.06 -11.29
C GLY A 8 5.10 -6.73 -12.21
N GLY A 9 4.10 -7.61 -12.35
CA GLY A 9 3.02 -7.47 -13.32
C GLY A 9 2.20 -6.17 -13.15
N SER A 10 1.76 -5.87 -11.93
CA SER A 10 1.02 -4.65 -11.59
C SER A 10 1.83 -3.39 -11.87
N SER A 11 3.11 -3.38 -11.45
CA SER A 11 4.04 -2.29 -11.78
C SER A 11 4.29 -2.12 -13.28
N ILE A 12 4.44 -3.21 -14.05
CA ILE A 12 4.58 -3.17 -15.52
C ILE A 12 3.32 -2.57 -16.13
N PHE A 13 2.14 -2.99 -15.68
CA PHE A 13 0.87 -2.43 -16.10
C PHE A 13 0.80 -0.93 -15.82
N ALA A 14 1.12 -0.51 -14.60
CA ALA A 14 1.16 0.90 -14.21
C ALA A 14 2.12 1.72 -15.10
N ARG A 15 3.29 1.16 -15.44
CA ARG A 15 4.28 1.79 -16.33
C ARG A 15 3.77 1.91 -17.77
N ALA A 16 2.93 0.98 -18.23
CA ALA A 16 2.40 0.94 -19.59
C ALA A 16 1.23 1.93 -19.82
N VAL A 17 0.58 2.45 -18.78
CA VAL A 17 -0.61 3.33 -18.92
C VAL A 17 -0.23 4.65 -19.61
N PRO A 18 -0.73 4.94 -20.83
CA PRO A 18 -0.12 5.96 -21.70
C PRO A 18 -0.41 7.44 -21.40
N LYS A 19 -1.26 7.81 -20.42
CA LYS A 19 -1.82 9.19 -20.35
C LYS A 19 -1.72 9.97 -19.03
N PRO A 20 -1.63 9.37 -17.83
CA PRO A 20 -1.22 10.11 -16.62
C PRO A 20 0.19 9.73 -16.10
N LEU A 21 0.69 8.53 -16.42
CA LEU A 21 1.91 7.95 -15.81
C LEU A 21 3.11 7.93 -16.74
N ASN A 22 2.92 8.07 -18.05
CA ASN A 22 4.02 8.18 -19.02
C ASN A 22 4.57 9.62 -19.14
N ASN A 23 4.33 10.46 -18.12
CA ASN A 23 5.06 11.70 -17.95
C ASN A 23 6.47 11.33 -17.43
N LYS A 24 7.51 11.79 -18.14
CA LYS A 24 8.91 11.61 -17.76
C LYS A 24 9.25 12.19 -16.38
N ASP A 25 8.39 13.01 -15.79
CA ASP A 25 8.59 13.52 -14.43
C ASP A 25 8.12 12.54 -13.34
N LYS A 26 7.52 11.40 -13.71
CA LYS A 26 7.00 10.41 -12.75
C LYS A 26 7.91 9.19 -12.70
N HIS A 27 8.20 8.78 -11.48
CA HIS A 27 9.03 7.63 -11.19
C HIS A 27 8.18 6.48 -10.63
N LEU A 28 8.43 5.28 -11.12
CA LEU A 28 7.89 4.05 -10.60
C LEU A 28 8.91 3.41 -9.66
N TRP A 29 8.51 3.19 -8.42
CA TRP A 29 9.33 2.55 -7.39
C TRP A 29 8.73 1.20 -7.03
N LEU A 30 9.57 0.17 -7.06
CA LEU A 30 9.25 -1.21 -6.70
C LEU A 30 10.06 -1.59 -5.47
N ALA A 31 9.40 -1.82 -4.34
CA ALA A 31 10.05 -2.30 -3.12
C ALA A 31 9.70 -3.76 -2.88
N ASP A 32 10.72 -4.60 -2.72
CA ASP A 32 10.54 -6.05 -2.47
C ASP A 32 11.83 -6.61 -1.86
N LEU A 33 11.73 -7.76 -1.20
CA LEU A 33 12.88 -8.54 -0.77
C LEU A 33 13.60 -9.20 -1.97
N PHE A 34 12.87 -9.46 -3.06
CA PHE A 34 13.29 -10.14 -4.28
C PHE A 34 13.89 -11.54 -4.01
N GLN A 35 13.31 -12.23 -3.03
CA GLN A 35 13.65 -13.60 -2.63
C GLN A 35 12.46 -14.30 -1.92
N GLY A 36 11.24 -13.80 -2.13
CA GLY A 36 10.00 -14.22 -1.45
C GLY A 36 9.84 -13.61 -0.06
N LEU A 37 8.78 -14.00 0.65
CA LEU A 37 8.47 -13.44 1.97
C LEU A 37 9.41 -13.98 3.05
N PRO A 38 9.80 -13.15 4.03
CA PRO A 38 10.62 -13.58 5.12
C PRO A 38 9.84 -14.43 6.13
N LYS A 39 10.56 -15.09 7.04
CA LYS A 39 9.92 -15.68 8.23
C LYS A 39 9.30 -14.58 9.07
N ALA A 40 8.19 -14.91 9.72
CA ALA A 40 7.51 -13.99 10.63
C ALA A 40 8.43 -13.64 11.81
N THR A 41 8.56 -12.34 12.10
CA THR A 41 9.20 -11.88 13.34
C THR A 41 8.19 -11.26 14.31
N ALA A 42 7.12 -10.65 13.79
CA ALA A 42 5.99 -10.20 14.57
C ALA A 42 5.09 -11.35 15.04
N LYS A 43 4.56 -11.24 16.26
CA LYS A 43 3.62 -12.23 16.84
C LYS A 43 2.31 -12.35 16.08
N ASN A 44 1.95 -11.32 15.33
CA ASN A 44 0.73 -11.28 14.55
C ASN A 44 0.89 -11.97 13.20
N ASP A 45 2.11 -12.34 12.81
CA ASP A 45 2.40 -13.01 11.56
C ASP A 45 2.65 -14.51 11.74
N ASN A 46 2.63 -15.23 10.62
CA ASN A 46 2.92 -16.65 10.56
C ASN A 46 3.87 -16.99 9.40
N ASP A 47 4.50 -18.16 9.47
CA ASP A 47 5.52 -18.58 8.51
C ASP A 47 4.97 -19.17 7.19
N ASN A 48 3.66 -19.19 6.96
CA ASN A 48 3.08 -19.89 5.81
C ASN A 48 3.58 -19.30 4.48
N TRP A 49 3.63 -17.97 4.39
CA TRP A 49 4.11 -17.26 3.20
C TRP A 49 5.58 -17.57 2.87
N SER A 50 6.44 -17.62 3.90
CA SER A 50 7.88 -17.89 3.74
C SER A 50 8.21 -19.27 3.14
N LYS A 51 7.23 -20.20 3.18
CA LYS A 51 7.37 -21.57 2.66
C LYS A 51 6.93 -21.68 1.20
N MET A 52 6.31 -20.65 0.63
CA MET A 52 5.78 -20.68 -0.72
C MET A 52 6.88 -20.35 -1.73
N GLU A 53 7.46 -21.40 -2.35
CA GLU A 53 8.58 -21.23 -3.29
C GLU A 53 8.21 -20.37 -4.51
N TYR A 54 6.95 -20.42 -4.96
CA TYR A 54 6.50 -19.67 -6.14
C TYR A 54 6.50 -18.14 -5.95
N LEU A 55 6.53 -17.68 -4.69
CA LEU A 55 6.64 -16.26 -4.35
C LEU A 55 8.09 -15.75 -4.42
N LYS A 56 9.07 -16.66 -4.57
CA LYS A 56 10.48 -16.28 -4.68
C LYS A 56 10.83 -15.87 -6.09
N VAL A 57 10.77 -14.56 -6.33
CA VAL A 57 11.16 -13.95 -7.61
C VAL A 57 12.38 -13.07 -7.38
N SER A 58 13.41 -13.26 -8.21
CA SER A 58 14.64 -12.46 -8.11
C SER A 58 14.47 -11.08 -8.75
N LEU A 59 15.29 -10.11 -8.33
CA LEU A 59 15.32 -8.79 -8.94
C LEU A 59 15.65 -8.87 -10.44
N GLU A 60 16.54 -9.80 -10.82
CA GLU A 60 16.90 -10.02 -12.22
C GLU A 60 15.72 -10.52 -13.06
N GLU A 61 14.88 -11.39 -12.50
CA GLU A 61 13.66 -11.87 -13.14
C GLU A 61 12.66 -10.72 -13.32
N VAL A 62 12.41 -9.91 -12.28
CA VAL A 62 11.53 -8.73 -12.40
C VAL A 62 12.05 -7.77 -13.48
N GLN A 63 13.34 -7.44 -13.46
CA GLN A 63 13.94 -6.61 -14.51
C GLN A 63 13.80 -7.21 -15.90
N THR A 64 13.93 -8.53 -16.03
CA THR A 64 13.74 -9.24 -17.31
C THR A 64 12.29 -9.13 -17.79
N ASN A 65 11.32 -9.23 -16.89
CA ASN A 65 9.91 -9.01 -17.20
C ASN A 65 9.67 -7.58 -17.69
N PHE A 66 10.25 -6.55 -17.05
CA PHE A 66 10.15 -5.18 -17.58
C PHE A 66 10.79 -5.01 -18.96
N ARG A 67 11.96 -5.64 -19.20
CA ARG A 67 12.65 -5.59 -20.49
C ARG A 67 11.84 -6.25 -21.61
N SER A 68 11.10 -7.31 -21.33
CA SER A 68 10.30 -8.01 -22.36
C SER A 68 9.18 -7.13 -22.94
N PHE A 69 8.72 -6.13 -22.18
CA PHE A 69 7.77 -5.12 -22.63
C PHE A 69 8.42 -3.80 -23.09
N ASN A 70 9.76 -3.71 -23.10
CA ASN A 70 10.51 -2.48 -23.39
C ASN A 70 10.12 -1.31 -22.46
N LEU A 71 9.90 -1.61 -21.18
CA LEU A 71 9.48 -0.65 -20.14
C LEU A 71 10.48 -0.47 -19.00
N LEU A 72 11.68 -1.05 -19.12
CA LEU A 72 12.78 -0.81 -18.17
C LEU A 72 13.60 0.41 -18.61
N ASP A 73 13.43 1.54 -17.94
CA ASP A 73 14.17 2.77 -18.17
C ASP A 73 14.61 3.44 -16.85
N ASP A 74 15.14 4.66 -16.94
CA ASP A 74 15.62 5.48 -15.82
C ASP A 74 14.51 6.01 -14.90
N HIS A 75 13.25 5.76 -15.24
CA HIS A 75 12.10 6.07 -14.39
C HIS A 75 11.62 4.87 -13.56
N VAL A 76 12.23 3.69 -13.71
CA VAL A 76 11.92 2.48 -12.92
C VAL A 76 13.03 2.22 -11.90
N HIS A 77 12.68 2.28 -10.63
CA HIS A 77 13.61 2.16 -9.50
C HIS A 77 13.26 0.96 -8.62
N PHE A 78 14.29 0.31 -8.07
CA PHE A 78 14.14 -0.89 -7.24
C PHE A 78 14.69 -0.65 -5.84
N CYS A 79 13.84 -0.82 -4.84
CA CYS A 79 14.14 -0.77 -3.42
C CYS A 79 14.28 -2.21 -2.89
N LYS A 80 15.48 -2.79 -3.05
CA LYS A 80 15.73 -4.18 -2.63
C LYS A 80 16.03 -4.28 -1.13
N GLY A 81 15.29 -5.16 -0.45
CA GLY A 81 15.53 -5.54 0.94
C GLY A 81 14.27 -5.45 1.79
N TYR A 82 14.38 -5.88 3.05
CA TYR A 82 13.33 -5.75 4.07
C TYR A 82 12.82 -4.31 4.14
N PHE A 83 11.52 -4.11 4.28
CA PHE A 83 10.93 -2.78 4.22
C PHE A 83 11.49 -1.82 5.28
N VAL A 84 11.64 -2.27 6.53
CA VAL A 84 12.31 -1.52 7.61
C VAL A 84 13.69 -0.98 7.21
N ASP A 85 14.44 -1.71 6.38
CA ASP A 85 15.79 -1.34 5.96
C ASP A 85 15.82 -0.59 4.62
N SER A 86 14.97 -0.99 3.67
CA SER A 86 15.03 -0.54 2.29
C SER A 86 14.27 0.77 2.08
N LEU A 87 13.06 0.90 2.62
CA LEU A 87 12.19 2.07 2.41
C LEU A 87 12.80 3.40 2.88
N PRO A 88 13.48 3.49 4.05
CA PRO A 88 14.13 4.73 4.47
C PRO A 88 15.24 5.21 3.53
N ARG A 89 15.85 4.28 2.77
CA ARG A 89 16.98 4.56 1.86
C ARG A 89 16.54 4.90 0.45
N CYS A 90 15.26 4.70 0.11
CA CYS A 90 14.73 5.07 -1.18
C CYS A 90 14.56 6.59 -1.27
N ASP A 91 15.10 7.20 -2.33
CA ASP A 91 15.03 8.64 -2.59
C ASP A 91 13.64 9.05 -3.10
N ILE A 92 12.64 8.84 -2.25
CA ILE A 92 11.23 9.11 -2.52
C ILE A 92 10.83 10.26 -1.62
N SER A 93 10.48 11.40 -2.24
CA SER A 93 10.02 12.60 -1.52
C SER A 93 8.50 12.74 -1.55
N GLN A 94 7.84 12.26 -2.60
CA GLN A 94 6.41 12.41 -2.82
C GLN A 94 5.82 11.17 -3.49
N ILE A 95 4.65 10.75 -3.02
CA ILE A 95 3.92 9.59 -3.56
C ILE A 95 2.53 10.04 -3.98
N ALA A 96 2.16 9.77 -5.23
CA ALA A 96 0.80 9.99 -5.74
C ALA A 96 -0.07 8.74 -5.60
N ILE A 97 0.50 7.56 -5.83
CA ILE A 97 -0.15 6.27 -5.66
C ILE A 97 0.80 5.36 -4.89
N LEU A 98 0.34 4.85 -3.76
CA LEU A 98 1.01 3.84 -2.95
C LEU A 98 0.18 2.55 -3.03
N GLN A 99 0.69 1.53 -3.71
CA GLN A 99 0.12 0.19 -3.68
C GLN A 99 0.90 -0.63 -2.65
N MET A 100 0.17 -1.09 -1.63
CA MET A 100 0.68 -1.93 -0.56
C MET A 100 0.16 -3.34 -0.79
N ASP A 101 1.07 -4.26 -1.06
CA ASP A 101 0.76 -5.65 -1.38
C ASP A 101 1.49 -6.65 -0.45
N GLY A 102 1.79 -6.22 0.78
CA GLY A 102 2.45 -7.07 1.77
C GLY A 102 1.49 -7.81 2.69
N ASP A 103 1.45 -9.14 2.62
CA ASP A 103 0.48 -9.99 3.34
C ASP A 103 0.62 -9.97 4.87
N MET A 104 1.78 -9.53 5.33
CA MET A 104 2.18 -9.59 6.72
C MET A 104 1.83 -8.30 7.46
N TYR A 105 1.46 -8.45 8.73
CA TYR A 105 1.31 -7.36 9.68
C TYR A 105 2.57 -6.50 9.70
N GLU A 106 3.74 -7.10 9.90
CA GLU A 106 5.02 -6.39 9.99
C GLU A 106 5.31 -5.58 8.71
N SER A 107 5.11 -6.18 7.55
CA SER A 107 5.27 -5.51 6.25
C SER A 107 4.35 -4.31 6.11
N THR A 108 3.08 -4.45 6.51
CA THR A 108 2.09 -3.38 6.46
C THR A 108 2.46 -2.21 7.37
N ILE A 109 2.91 -2.50 8.60
CA ILE A 109 3.36 -1.47 9.55
C ILE A 109 4.58 -0.73 8.99
N ASP A 110 5.59 -1.46 8.49
CA ASP A 110 6.80 -0.85 7.93
C ASP A 110 6.49 0.08 6.76
N GLN A 111 5.59 -0.34 5.87
CA GLN A 111 5.16 0.46 4.72
C GLN A 111 4.43 1.73 5.17
N LEU A 112 3.43 1.63 6.05
CA LEU A 112 2.69 2.79 6.56
C LEU A 112 3.62 3.76 7.29
N PHE A 113 4.47 3.25 8.17
CA PHE A 113 5.40 4.07 8.96
C PHE A 113 6.34 4.88 8.07
N ASN A 114 6.91 4.26 7.03
CA ASN A 114 7.92 4.89 6.19
C ASN A 114 7.35 5.73 5.03
N LEU A 115 6.15 5.40 4.54
CA LEU A 115 5.64 5.93 3.28
C LEU A 115 4.40 6.81 3.42
N TYR A 116 3.59 6.64 4.48
CA TYR A 116 2.33 7.39 4.63
C TYR A 116 2.56 8.91 4.61
N SER A 117 3.59 9.39 5.31
CA SER A 117 3.93 10.82 5.35
C SER A 117 4.39 11.42 4.00
N LYS A 118 4.76 10.56 3.04
CA LYS A 118 5.19 10.97 1.69
C LYS A 118 4.02 11.08 0.72
N LEU A 119 2.84 10.57 1.09
CA LEU A 119 1.64 10.64 0.26
C LEU A 119 1.19 12.09 0.07
N GLN A 120 0.98 12.48 -1.18
CA GLN A 120 0.53 13.83 -1.52
C GLN A 120 -0.96 14.02 -1.21
N PRO A 121 -1.41 15.26 -0.97
CA PRO A 121 -2.84 15.57 -0.96
C PRO A 121 -3.52 15.07 -2.26
N GLY A 122 -4.63 14.35 -2.12
CA GLY A 122 -5.30 13.68 -3.24
C GLY A 122 -4.60 12.43 -3.77
N GLY A 123 -3.51 12.00 -3.12
CA GLY A 123 -2.87 10.72 -3.38
C GLY A 123 -3.72 9.56 -2.86
N VAL A 124 -3.51 8.39 -3.45
CA VAL A 124 -4.29 7.17 -3.17
C VAL A 124 -3.38 6.11 -2.56
N ILE A 125 -3.86 5.45 -1.51
CA ILE A 125 -3.29 4.19 -1.03
C ILE A 125 -4.22 3.07 -1.52
N ILE A 126 -3.65 2.12 -2.25
CA ILE A 126 -4.30 0.87 -2.61
C ILE A 126 -3.76 -0.16 -1.64
N ILE A 127 -4.68 -0.83 -0.94
CA ILE A 127 -4.35 -1.90 0.00
C ILE A 127 -4.86 -3.16 -0.65
N ASP A 128 -3.95 -3.96 -1.19
CA ASP A 128 -4.30 -5.28 -1.70
C ASP A 128 -4.70 -6.20 -0.52
N ASP A 129 -5.33 -7.33 -0.79
CA ASP A 129 -5.60 -8.38 0.19
C ASP A 129 -6.12 -7.90 1.57
N TYR A 130 -6.97 -6.86 1.57
CA TYR A 130 -7.48 -6.23 2.80
C TYR A 130 -8.20 -7.22 3.73
N ALA A 131 -8.72 -8.32 3.17
CA ALA A 131 -9.38 -9.39 3.91
C ALA A 131 -8.42 -10.28 4.74
N ILE A 132 -7.11 -10.22 4.50
CA ILE A 132 -6.10 -10.92 5.31
C ILE A 132 -6.10 -10.31 6.72
N LYS A 133 -6.29 -11.16 7.73
CA LYS A 133 -6.49 -10.73 9.13
C LYS A 133 -5.29 -9.96 9.67
N GLU A 134 -4.09 -10.42 9.37
CA GLU A 134 -2.82 -9.85 9.78
C GLU A 134 -2.67 -8.41 9.24
N ARG A 135 -2.87 -8.24 7.93
CA ARG A 135 -2.85 -6.94 7.22
C ARG A 135 -3.94 -6.01 7.74
N ASN A 136 -5.18 -6.49 7.79
CA ASN A 136 -6.33 -5.73 8.29
C ASN A 136 -6.06 -5.18 9.70
N ARG A 137 -5.51 -6.03 10.57
CA ARG A 137 -5.16 -5.63 11.93
C ARG A 137 -4.06 -4.57 11.97
N ALA A 138 -3.02 -4.67 11.13
CA ALA A 138 -1.97 -3.66 11.06
C ALA A 138 -2.51 -2.27 10.69
N ILE A 139 -3.45 -2.21 9.73
CA ILE A 139 -4.09 -0.97 9.32
C ILE A 139 -4.84 -0.33 10.49
N HIS A 140 -5.70 -1.11 11.17
CA HIS A 140 -6.47 -0.60 12.30
C HIS A 140 -5.58 -0.19 13.49
N ASP A 141 -4.52 -0.95 13.77
CA ASP A 141 -3.56 -0.60 14.82
C ASP A 141 -2.87 0.74 14.50
N GLU A 142 -2.49 0.98 13.24
CA GLU A 142 -1.87 2.24 12.79
C GLU A 142 -2.85 3.41 12.77
N GLU A 143 -4.09 3.21 12.30
CA GLU A 143 -5.15 4.23 12.35
C GLU A 143 -5.41 4.67 13.79
N LYS A 144 -5.48 3.72 14.72
CA LYS A 144 -5.63 3.99 16.15
C LYS A 144 -4.42 4.76 16.69
N ARG A 145 -3.20 4.31 16.40
CA ARG A 145 -1.95 4.97 16.83
C ARG A 145 -1.89 6.42 16.35
N TYR A 146 -2.27 6.66 15.10
CA TYR A 146 -2.29 7.99 14.52
C TYR A 146 -3.36 8.89 15.14
N SER A 147 -4.57 8.35 15.36
CA SER A 147 -5.66 9.06 16.04
C SER A 147 -5.27 9.48 17.46
N GLU A 148 -4.64 8.58 18.21
CA GLU A 148 -4.12 8.87 19.55
C GLU A 148 -3.02 9.95 19.51
N TYR A 149 -2.11 9.89 18.53
CA TYR A 149 -1.08 10.90 18.33
C TYR A 149 -1.70 12.29 18.08
N ILE A 150 -2.64 12.41 17.16
CA ILE A 150 -3.32 13.69 16.85
C ILE A 150 -4.06 14.23 18.07
N HIS A 151 -4.74 13.36 18.83
CA HIS A 151 -5.43 13.77 20.07
C HIS A 151 -4.43 14.33 21.10
N GLN A 152 -3.29 13.68 21.29
CA GLN A 152 -2.24 14.15 22.19
C GLN A 152 -1.65 15.49 21.74
N GLN A 153 -1.37 15.69 20.44
CA GLN A 153 -0.86 16.96 19.94
C GLN A 153 -1.87 18.10 20.10
N THR A 154 -3.16 17.81 19.84
CA THR A 154 -4.23 18.79 20.00
C THR A 154 -4.36 19.23 21.46
N ASN A 155 -4.33 18.29 22.40
CA ASN A 155 -4.39 18.60 23.84
C ASN A 155 -3.17 19.40 24.32
N ARG A 156 -1.97 19.09 23.81
CA ARG A 156 -0.75 19.87 24.09
C ARG A 156 -0.85 21.30 23.54
N ALA A 157 -1.31 21.44 22.30
CA ALA A 157 -1.50 22.73 21.66
C ALA A 157 -2.59 23.57 22.34
N ALA A 158 -3.66 22.96 22.87
CA ALA A 158 -4.68 23.65 23.66
C ALA A 158 -4.18 24.06 25.06
N SER A 159 -3.25 23.30 25.64
CA SER A 159 -2.65 23.58 26.94
C SER A 159 -1.54 24.65 26.88
N SER A 160 -0.95 24.87 25.71
CA SER A 160 -0.06 26.00 25.44
C SER A 160 -0.87 27.12 24.78
N ASN A 161 -0.82 28.38 25.22
CA ASN A 161 -1.64 29.48 24.64
C ASN A 161 -1.29 29.90 23.18
N ASN A 162 -0.96 28.96 22.28
CA ASN A 162 -0.57 29.21 20.88
C ASN A 162 -1.54 28.54 19.90
N ALA A 163 -2.76 29.08 19.80
CA ALA A 163 -3.84 28.58 18.95
C ALA A 163 -3.69 28.88 17.44
N LYS A 164 -2.47 28.90 16.88
CA LYS A 164 -2.24 29.33 15.48
C LYS A 164 -1.65 28.30 14.52
N ASP A 165 -1.35 27.07 14.95
CA ASP A 165 -0.63 26.14 14.06
C ASP A 165 -1.05 24.66 14.17
N THR A 166 -2.34 24.39 14.41
CA THR A 166 -2.87 23.02 14.35
C THR A 166 -3.40 22.72 12.96
N ARG A 167 -2.60 22.02 12.14
CA ARG A 167 -3.10 21.36 10.92
C ARG A 167 -3.93 20.15 11.34
N GLN A 168 -5.25 20.22 11.17
CA GLN A 168 -6.15 19.07 11.28
C GLN A 168 -5.95 18.18 10.05
N TYR A 169 -5.56 16.93 10.27
CA TYR A 169 -5.63 15.86 9.29
C TYR A 169 -6.75 14.92 9.76
N VAL A 170 -7.81 14.80 8.96
CA VAL A 170 -8.97 13.92 9.24
C VAL A 170 -8.89 12.72 8.31
N PHE A 171 -8.91 11.52 8.88
CA PHE A 171 -9.19 10.29 8.15
C PHE A 171 -10.71 10.14 8.08
N GLU A 172 -11.31 10.32 6.91
CA GLU A 172 -12.70 9.92 6.68
C GLU A 172 -12.71 8.45 6.24
N GLY A 173 -13.03 7.55 7.17
CA GLY A 173 -13.43 6.18 6.83
C GLY A 173 -14.85 6.22 6.27
N VAL A 174 -15.02 5.95 4.98
CA VAL A 174 -16.36 5.86 4.38
C VAL A 174 -16.94 4.48 4.69
N SER A 175 -17.71 4.38 5.78
CA SER A 175 -18.66 3.29 5.95
C SER A 175 -19.98 3.67 5.25
N ASN A 176 -20.36 2.95 4.20
CA ASN A 176 -21.68 3.09 3.59
C ASN A 176 -22.77 2.66 4.59
N SER A 177 -23.38 3.61 5.29
CA SER A 177 -24.75 3.45 5.79
C SER A 177 -25.45 4.81 5.82
N GLN A 178 -26.76 4.75 5.59
CA GLN A 178 -27.60 5.82 5.04
C GLN A 178 -27.71 7.10 5.90
N SER A 179 -27.94 8.21 5.18
CA SER A 179 -28.33 9.57 5.60
C SER A 179 -29.10 9.74 6.92
N THR A 180 -28.80 10.81 7.68
CA THR A 180 -29.62 12.05 7.80
C THR A 180 -28.93 13.15 8.63
N GLU A 181 -28.91 14.37 8.05
CA GLU A 181 -28.85 15.74 8.62
C GLU A 181 -27.54 16.38 9.16
N GLU A 182 -27.31 17.63 8.71
CA GLU A 182 -26.20 18.57 9.01
C GLU A 182 -26.25 19.17 10.43
N PRO A 183 -25.13 19.74 10.91
CA PRO A 183 -25.09 21.21 10.95
C PRO A 183 -23.77 21.83 10.45
N SER A 184 -23.92 22.96 9.77
CA SER A 184 -22.87 23.82 9.23
C SER A 184 -21.98 24.49 10.28
N LEU A 185 -20.66 24.47 10.07
CA LEU A 185 -19.76 25.59 10.39
C LEU A 185 -18.54 25.58 9.45
N LYS A 186 -18.39 26.62 8.63
CA LYS A 186 -17.26 26.78 7.69
C LYS A 186 -16.07 27.46 8.38
N THR A 187 -14.90 26.82 8.39
CA THR A 187 -13.59 27.51 8.47
C THR A 187 -12.45 26.71 7.79
N GLY A 188 -11.80 27.32 6.80
CA GLY A 188 -10.44 26.99 6.33
C GLY A 188 -10.28 25.79 5.36
N PRO A 189 -9.20 25.74 4.54
CA PRO A 189 -8.97 24.61 3.65
C PRO A 189 -8.64 23.37 4.47
N VAL A 190 -9.58 22.42 4.48
CA VAL A 190 -9.39 21.08 5.04
C VAL A 190 -8.60 20.26 4.01
N ASN A 191 -7.49 19.67 4.43
CA ASN A 191 -6.71 18.77 3.58
C ASN A 191 -7.43 17.41 3.52
N ASN A 192 -8.24 17.22 2.49
CA ASN A 192 -8.94 15.96 2.25
C ASN A 192 -8.01 14.99 1.51
N THR A 193 -7.34 14.12 2.27
CA THR A 193 -6.82 12.86 1.71
C THR A 193 -7.80 11.76 2.10
N SER A 194 -8.63 11.33 1.15
CA SER A 194 -9.56 10.22 1.33
C SER A 194 -8.83 8.89 1.10
N VAL A 195 -8.88 7.98 2.05
CA VAL A 195 -8.52 6.57 1.81
C VAL A 195 -9.78 5.86 1.31
N SER A 196 -9.79 5.52 0.03
CA SER A 196 -10.87 4.78 -0.60
C SER A 196 -10.53 3.29 -0.61
N TYR A 197 -11.35 2.49 0.06
CA TYR A 197 -11.30 1.03 0.01
C TYR A 197 -12.00 0.56 -1.27
N LEU A 198 -11.31 -0.20 -2.11
CA LEU A 198 -11.94 -0.98 -3.17
C LEU A 198 -12.09 -2.39 -2.62
N ASP A 199 -13.32 -2.77 -2.25
CA ASP A 199 -13.65 -4.18 -2.07
C ASP A 199 -13.59 -4.82 -3.47
N ASP A 200 -12.74 -5.83 -3.62
CA ASP A 200 -12.65 -6.57 -4.87
C ASP A 200 -14.01 -7.21 -5.18
N MET A 201 -14.40 -7.19 -6.46
CA MET A 201 -15.67 -7.76 -6.89
C MET A 201 -15.68 -9.24 -6.53
N SER A 202 -16.68 -9.65 -5.75
CA SER A 202 -16.97 -11.06 -5.51
C SER A 202 -17.12 -11.78 -6.85
N ILE A 203 -16.10 -12.52 -7.25
CA ILE A 203 -16.24 -13.57 -8.25
C ILE A 203 -16.97 -14.69 -7.51
N ASP A 204 -18.28 -14.82 -7.77
CA ASP A 204 -19.05 -16.00 -7.40
C ASP A 204 -18.46 -17.19 -8.18
N GLU A 205 -17.49 -17.88 -7.58
CA GLU A 205 -17.09 -19.22 -8.05
C GLU A 205 -18.19 -20.21 -7.68
N GLU A 206 -19.11 -20.42 -8.63
CA GLU A 206 -19.93 -21.62 -8.65
C GLU A 206 -19.00 -22.80 -8.97
N ILE A 207 -18.54 -23.51 -7.94
CA ILE A 207 -17.75 -24.74 -8.06
C ILE A 207 -18.67 -25.83 -8.63
N ASP A 208 -18.58 -26.07 -9.93
CA ASP A 208 -19.08 -27.29 -10.57
C ASP A 208 -18.13 -28.45 -10.23
N THR A 209 -18.60 -29.40 -9.42
CA THR A 209 -17.80 -30.51 -8.88
C THR A 209 -17.64 -31.70 -9.83
N ASP A 210 -18.06 -31.62 -11.09
CA ASP A 210 -18.15 -32.79 -11.97
C ASP A 210 -17.18 -32.81 -13.18
N ASN A 211 -15.91 -32.39 -13.02
CA ASN A 211 -14.88 -32.69 -14.02
C ASN A 211 -13.50 -33.03 -13.42
N GLU A 212 -13.09 -34.29 -13.56
CA GLU A 212 -11.72 -34.74 -13.29
C GLU A 212 -10.72 -34.11 -14.28
N PRO A 213 -9.55 -33.62 -13.85
CA PRO A 213 -8.55 -33.08 -14.76
C PRO A 213 -7.74 -34.20 -15.45
N GLU A 214 -7.89 -34.32 -16.77
CA GLU A 214 -6.98 -35.09 -17.61
C GLU A 214 -5.53 -34.55 -17.54
N LYS A 215 -4.56 -35.48 -17.50
CA LYS A 215 -3.12 -35.20 -17.41
C LYS A 215 -2.60 -34.39 -18.60
N PRO A 216 -1.62 -33.49 -18.39
CA PRO A 216 -1.04 -32.70 -19.49
C PRO A 216 -0.21 -33.59 -20.42
N ARG A 217 -0.44 -33.44 -21.74
CA ARG A 217 0.49 -33.89 -22.79
C ARG A 217 1.41 -32.71 -23.15
N PHE A 218 2.71 -33.02 -23.16
CA PHE A 218 3.91 -32.25 -23.53
C PHE A 218 3.75 -30.82 -24.07
#